data_AF-A0A2T2PUQ9-F1
#
_entry.id   AF-A0A2T2PUQ9-F1
#
_cell.length_a   1.000
_cell.length_b   1.000
_cell.length_c   1.000
_cell.angle_alpha   90.00
_cell.angle_beta   90.00
_cell.angle_gamma   90.00
#
_symmetry.space_group_name_H-M   'P 1'
#
loop_
_entity.id
_entity.type
_entity.pdbx_description
1 polymer ?
#
loop_
_entity_poly.entity_id
_entity_poly.type
_entity_poly.pdbx_seq_one_letter_code
_entity_poly.pdbx_strand_id
1 'polypeptide(L)'
;MAKTSRAPWKRSNPRKRAGKASKHLSPAQKSAAKARARRAGRRYPNLVDNMRMAAKKTTKKASKKKTSKSKASKSTAKSARKTAKKARKRTAKKKAKSSRKRSASVREKDPRGGLTAAGRKAFARKQGAHLRPGVTKTEAEMTPQEMRRKGSWAVRFYGRAKLPPLVDAKGRPTRHALSAHAWGEPVPKTVAAARRIAAKGERLLARYRRAKAKA
;
A
#
# COMPACT_ATOMS: atom_id res chain seq x y z
N MET A 1 26.28 35.57 40.07
CA MET A 1 24.95 34.90 40.06
C MET A 1 25.09 33.48 39.50
N ALA A 2 24.75 32.45 40.29
CA ALA A 2 24.83 31.05 39.86
C ALA A 2 23.71 30.72 38.85
N LYS A 3 24.05 30.08 37.72
CA LYS A 3 23.05 29.66 36.71
C LYS A 3 22.18 28.54 37.25
N THR A 4 20.87 28.75 37.28
CA THR A 4 19.87 27.74 37.68
C THR A 4 19.99 26.48 36.80
N SER A 5 20.02 25.29 37.42
CA SER A 5 20.20 24.05 36.68
C SER A 5 18.99 23.74 35.78
N ARG A 6 19.24 23.44 34.50
CA ARG A 6 18.15 23.08 33.56
C ARG A 6 17.73 21.63 33.78
N ALA A 7 16.42 21.42 33.85
CA ALA A 7 15.80 20.09 33.87
C ALA A 7 16.33 19.19 32.74
N PRO A 8 16.54 17.90 32.98
CA PRO A 8 17.23 17.01 32.04
C PRO A 8 16.58 16.91 30.66
N TRP A 9 15.25 17.02 30.55
CA TRP A 9 14.51 17.04 29.27
C TRP A 9 14.59 18.38 28.51
N LYS A 10 15.03 19.46 29.16
CA LYS A 10 15.32 20.75 28.52
C LYS A 10 16.75 20.81 27.96
N ARG A 11 17.57 19.76 28.17
CA ARG A 11 18.96 19.69 27.68
C ARG A 11 18.99 19.28 26.21
N SER A 12 19.83 19.93 25.41
CA SER A 12 20.05 19.55 24.02
C SER A 12 20.76 18.20 23.92
N ASN A 13 20.49 17.45 22.86
CA ASN A 13 21.11 16.14 22.61
C ASN A 13 22.64 16.25 22.73
N PRO A 14 23.30 15.46 23.59
CA PRO A 14 24.75 15.56 23.82
C PRO A 14 25.57 15.35 22.55
N ARG A 15 25.08 14.55 21.59
CA ARG A 15 25.75 14.39 20.28
C ARG A 15 25.67 15.68 19.46
N LYS A 16 24.54 16.38 19.50
CA LYS A 16 24.37 17.69 18.88
C LYS A 16 25.27 18.75 19.54
N ARG A 17 25.38 18.74 20.88
CA ARG A 17 26.31 19.60 21.63
C ARG A 17 27.77 19.37 21.24
N ALA A 18 28.15 18.12 20.99
CA ALA A 18 29.50 17.74 20.55
C ALA A 18 29.72 17.86 19.03
N GLY A 19 28.83 18.53 18.28
CA GLY A 19 28.93 18.68 16.82
C GLY A 19 28.76 17.38 16.01
N LYS A 20 28.30 16.28 16.63
CA LYS A 20 28.17 14.97 15.99
C LYS A 20 26.76 14.76 15.43
N ALA A 21 26.65 14.38 14.16
CA ALA A 21 25.38 14.08 13.49
C ALA A 21 24.65 12.87 14.09
N SER A 22 23.31 12.88 14.07
CA SER A 22 22.48 11.74 14.47
C SER A 22 22.78 10.49 13.62
N LYS A 23 22.94 9.33 14.25
CA LYS A 23 23.27 8.08 13.54
C LYS A 23 21.99 7.27 13.38
N HIS A 24 21.43 7.31 12.18
CA HIS A 24 20.28 6.48 11.82
C HIS A 24 20.72 5.28 10.97
N LEU A 25 19.95 4.20 11.02
CA LEU A 25 20.13 3.08 10.10
C LEU A 25 19.93 3.56 8.65
N SER A 26 20.89 3.26 7.78
CA SER A 26 20.76 3.46 6.35
C SER A 26 19.57 2.68 5.77
N PRO A 27 19.00 3.07 4.62
CA PRO A 27 17.93 2.31 3.97
C PRO A 27 18.29 0.83 3.73
N ALA A 28 19.56 0.55 3.40
CA ALA A 28 20.07 -0.81 3.21
C ALA A 28 20.07 -1.61 4.53
N GLN A 29 20.48 -0.99 5.63
CA GLN A 29 20.41 -1.62 6.95
C GLN A 29 18.97 -1.87 7.40
N LYS A 30 18.06 -0.93 7.15
CA LYS A 30 16.62 -1.09 7.43
C LYS A 30 16.00 -2.25 6.64
N SER A 31 16.36 -2.42 5.37
CA SER A 31 15.87 -3.54 4.55
C SER A 31 16.43 -4.89 5.03
N ALA A 32 17.69 -4.92 5.45
CA ALA A 32 18.31 -6.11 6.02
C ALA A 32 17.69 -6.52 7.37
N ALA A 33 17.36 -5.57 8.23
CA ALA A 33 16.64 -5.82 9.48
C ALA A 33 15.25 -6.42 9.21
N LYS A 34 14.47 -5.82 8.30
CA LYS A 34 13.16 -6.35 7.87
C LYS A 34 13.26 -7.76 7.29
N ALA A 35 14.31 -8.06 6.52
CA ALA A 35 14.51 -9.40 5.96
C ALA A 35 14.79 -10.45 7.04
N ARG A 36 15.46 -10.07 8.15
CA ARG A 36 15.72 -10.96 9.27
C ARG A 36 14.45 -11.23 10.09
N ALA A 37 13.69 -10.19 10.39
CA ALA A 37 12.39 -10.32 11.04
C ALA A 37 11.49 -11.31 10.29
N ARG A 38 11.35 -11.12 8.97
CA ARG A 38 10.57 -12.01 8.10
C ARG A 38 11.06 -13.46 8.10
N ARG A 39 12.38 -13.67 8.16
CA ARG A 39 12.96 -15.02 8.23
C ARG A 39 12.62 -15.71 9.55
N ALA A 40 12.50 -14.93 10.63
CA ALA A 40 12.09 -15.41 11.94
C ALA A 40 10.55 -15.38 12.14
N GLY A 41 9.76 -15.27 11.07
CA GLY A 41 8.29 -15.21 11.16
C GLY A 41 7.71 -13.92 11.73
N ARG A 42 8.54 -12.92 12.06
CA ARG A 42 8.13 -11.65 12.66
C ARG A 42 7.79 -10.61 11.60
N ARG A 43 6.70 -9.86 11.82
CA ARG A 43 6.21 -8.82 10.89
C ARG A 43 7.12 -7.58 10.83
N TYR A 44 7.71 -7.20 11.97
CA TYR A 44 8.57 -6.03 12.10
C TYR A 44 9.90 -6.38 12.77
N PRO A 45 11.00 -5.68 12.42
CA PRO A 45 12.28 -5.85 13.09
C PRO A 45 12.19 -5.37 14.53
N ASN A 46 12.71 -6.18 15.45
CA ASN A 46 12.86 -5.80 16.85
C ASN A 46 14.19 -5.05 17.08
N LEU A 47 14.46 -4.70 18.34
CA LEU A 47 15.69 -4.01 18.73
C LEU A 47 16.94 -4.82 18.36
N VAL A 48 16.94 -6.14 18.56
CA VAL A 48 18.08 -7.02 18.24
C VAL A 48 18.43 -7.00 16.74
N ASP A 49 17.43 -6.99 15.87
CA ASP A 49 17.63 -6.88 14.43
C ASP A 49 18.19 -5.52 14.02
N ASN A 50 17.69 -4.44 14.64
CA ASN A 50 18.17 -3.09 14.41
C ASN A 50 19.58 -2.87 14.96
N MET A 51 19.88 -3.34 16.18
CA MET A 51 21.19 -3.29 16.81
C MET A 51 22.22 -4.03 15.98
N ARG A 52 21.89 -5.23 15.48
CA ARG A 52 22.80 -5.99 14.62
C ARG A 52 23.13 -5.23 13.33
N MET A 53 22.16 -4.55 12.73
CA MET A 53 22.42 -3.77 11.52
C MET A 53 23.14 -2.46 11.82
N ALA A 54 22.96 -1.87 13.01
CA ALA A 54 23.68 -0.69 13.47
C ALA A 54 25.16 -0.99 13.81
N ALA A 55 25.45 -2.19 14.33
CA ALA A 55 26.79 -2.67 14.63
C ALA A 55 27.61 -3.05 13.38
N LYS A 56 26.94 -3.34 12.25
CA LYS A 56 27.61 -3.56 10.97
C LYS A 56 28.30 -2.28 10.50
N LYS A 57 29.59 -2.16 10.78
CA LYS A 57 30.47 -1.20 10.10
C LYS A 57 30.46 -1.52 8.60
N THR A 58 30.28 -0.50 7.76
CA THR A 58 30.46 -0.61 6.32
C THR A 58 31.92 -0.97 6.05
N THR A 59 32.23 -2.25 5.89
CA THR A 59 33.54 -2.69 5.37
C THR A 59 33.58 -2.36 3.87
N LYS A 60 33.74 -1.08 3.53
CA LYS A 60 34.20 -0.65 2.21
C LYS A 60 35.72 -0.87 2.13
N LYS A 61 36.17 -2.13 2.04
CA LYS A 61 37.47 -2.59 1.51
C LYS A 61 37.66 -4.05 1.92
N ALA A 62 37.54 -4.95 0.95
CA ALA A 62 38.21 -6.27 0.86
C ALA A 62 37.45 -7.19 -0.13
N SER A 63 37.41 -6.79 -1.41
CA SER A 63 37.12 -7.74 -2.49
C SER A 63 37.80 -7.34 -3.80
N LYS A 64 38.99 -6.74 -3.70
CA LYS A 64 39.95 -6.63 -4.80
C LYS A 64 41.29 -7.15 -4.25
N LYS A 65 41.89 -8.12 -4.95
CA LYS A 65 43.18 -8.81 -4.71
C LYS A 65 43.07 -10.25 -4.18
N LYS A 66 42.90 -11.18 -5.12
CA LYS A 66 43.70 -12.43 -5.24
C LYS A 66 43.64 -12.92 -6.70
N THR A 67 44.38 -12.23 -7.56
CA THR A 67 45.26 -12.84 -8.57
C THR A 67 46.61 -13.07 -7.84
N SER A 68 47.47 -14.06 -8.04
CA SER A 68 47.67 -15.13 -9.03
C SER A 68 48.89 -15.97 -8.55
N LYS A 69 49.07 -17.19 -9.11
CA LYS A 69 50.22 -18.15 -8.99
C LYS A 69 50.35 -18.90 -7.65
N SER A 70 50.63 -20.20 -7.55
CA SER A 70 50.83 -21.36 -8.46
C SER A 70 50.69 -22.62 -7.55
N LYS A 71 50.26 -23.82 -7.95
CA LYS A 71 50.92 -24.80 -8.81
C LYS A 71 49.90 -25.85 -9.30
N ALA A 72 50.19 -26.38 -10.47
CA ALA A 72 49.44 -27.42 -11.16
C ALA A 72 49.53 -28.79 -10.46
N SER A 73 48.45 -29.57 -10.52
CA SER A 73 48.41 -30.91 -11.14
C SER A 73 47.12 -31.65 -10.76
N LYS A 74 46.55 -32.38 -11.73
CA LYS A 74 45.58 -33.50 -11.63
C LYS A 74 44.37 -33.30 -10.69
N SER A 75 43.12 -33.34 -11.11
CA SER A 75 42.52 -34.10 -12.20
C SER A 75 41.13 -33.51 -12.51
N THR A 76 40.89 -33.46 -13.80
CA THR A 76 39.66 -33.16 -14.51
C THR A 76 38.54 -34.15 -14.16
N ALA A 77 37.29 -33.72 -14.37
CA ALA A 77 36.07 -34.54 -14.31
C ALA A 77 35.37 -34.78 -12.95
N LYS A 78 35.13 -33.74 -12.14
CA LYS A 78 33.97 -33.75 -11.19
C LYS A 78 33.39 -32.39 -10.78
N SER A 79 33.84 -31.29 -11.40
CA SER A 79 33.42 -29.93 -11.00
C SER A 79 32.58 -29.16 -12.04
N ALA A 80 32.37 -29.71 -13.25
CA ALA A 80 31.52 -29.07 -14.27
C ALA A 80 30.01 -29.19 -13.98
N ARG A 81 29.59 -30.13 -13.13
CA ARG A 81 28.15 -30.37 -12.84
C ARG A 81 27.58 -29.46 -11.74
N LYS A 82 28.42 -28.77 -10.95
CA LYS A 82 27.98 -27.89 -9.84
C LYS A 82 27.91 -26.40 -10.19
N THR A 83 28.58 -25.94 -11.24
CA THR A 83 28.55 -24.52 -11.66
C THR A 83 27.41 -24.20 -12.63
N ALA A 84 27.02 -25.15 -13.50
CA ALA A 84 25.86 -24.99 -14.40
C ALA A 84 24.50 -25.01 -13.65
N LYS A 85 24.36 -25.78 -12.56
CA LYS A 85 23.14 -25.80 -11.71
C LYS A 85 22.93 -24.49 -10.94
N LYS A 86 23.99 -23.75 -10.59
CA LYS A 86 23.90 -22.49 -9.84
C LYS A 86 23.61 -21.29 -10.75
N ALA A 87 24.05 -21.32 -12.01
CA ALA A 87 23.71 -20.31 -13.02
C ALA A 87 22.26 -20.45 -13.51
N ARG A 88 21.82 -21.67 -13.84
CA ARG A 88 20.41 -21.96 -14.22
C ARG A 88 19.41 -21.66 -13.10
N LYS A 89 19.76 -21.88 -11.82
CA LYS A 89 18.89 -21.54 -10.68
C LYS A 89 18.81 -20.03 -10.40
N ARG A 90 19.77 -19.21 -10.84
CA ARG A 90 19.75 -17.74 -10.67
C ARG A 90 19.00 -17.05 -11.82
N THR A 91 19.09 -17.54 -13.05
CA THR A 91 18.32 -17.03 -14.18
C THR A 91 16.86 -17.47 -14.11
N ALA A 92 16.57 -18.71 -13.73
CA ALA A 92 15.20 -19.17 -13.46
C ALA A 92 14.54 -18.41 -12.28
N LYS A 93 15.28 -18.09 -11.22
CA LYS A 93 14.74 -17.33 -10.06
C LYS A 93 14.58 -15.83 -10.35
N LYS A 94 15.34 -15.25 -11.30
CA LYS A 94 15.11 -13.89 -11.82
C LYS A 94 13.94 -13.85 -12.81
N LYS A 95 13.80 -14.84 -13.70
CA LYS A 95 12.65 -14.95 -14.62
C LYS A 95 11.36 -15.25 -13.85
N ALA A 96 11.40 -16.11 -12.82
CA ALA A 96 10.28 -16.38 -11.90
C ALA A 96 9.94 -15.21 -10.96
N LYS A 97 10.92 -14.38 -10.53
CA LYS A 97 10.61 -13.13 -9.79
C LYS A 97 10.05 -12.04 -10.70
N SER A 98 10.49 -11.99 -11.95
CA SER A 98 9.99 -11.05 -12.96
C SER A 98 8.59 -11.45 -13.44
N SER A 99 8.34 -12.74 -13.67
CA SER A 99 7.02 -13.26 -14.04
C SER A 99 6.06 -13.26 -12.86
N ARG A 100 6.48 -13.54 -11.62
CA ARG A 100 5.63 -13.38 -10.41
C ARG A 100 5.33 -11.92 -10.06
N LYS A 101 6.08 -10.96 -10.63
CA LYS A 101 5.78 -9.52 -10.54
C LYS A 101 4.91 -9.03 -11.70
N ARG A 102 4.72 -9.85 -12.75
CA ARG A 102 3.88 -9.58 -13.94
C ARG A 102 2.65 -10.47 -14.03
N SER A 103 2.57 -11.56 -13.26
CA SER A 103 1.37 -12.38 -13.09
C SER A 103 0.39 -11.57 -12.26
N ALA A 104 -0.43 -10.79 -12.97
CA ALA A 104 -1.51 -9.98 -12.46
C ALA A 104 -1.09 -9.08 -11.27
N SER A 105 -0.71 -7.83 -11.56
CA SER A 105 -1.18 -6.79 -10.65
C SER A 105 -2.69 -6.95 -10.61
N VAL A 106 -3.24 -7.58 -9.57
CA VAL A 106 -4.68 -7.67 -9.38
C VAL A 106 -5.16 -6.24 -9.51
N ARG A 107 -5.88 -5.92 -10.61
CA ARG A 107 -6.15 -4.52 -10.97
C ARG A 107 -6.76 -3.88 -9.73
N GLU A 108 -6.05 -2.92 -9.12
CA GLU A 108 -6.52 -2.25 -7.89
C GLU A 108 -7.86 -1.55 -8.16
N LYS A 109 -8.06 -1.19 -9.42
CA LYS A 109 -9.17 -0.48 -10.01
C LYS A 109 -10.03 -1.45 -10.82
N ASP A 110 -11.32 -1.55 -10.50
CA ASP A 110 -12.26 -2.40 -11.24
C ASP A 110 -12.66 -1.72 -12.55
N PRO A 111 -12.62 -2.40 -13.72
CA PRO A 111 -13.11 -1.86 -14.97
C PRO A 111 -14.61 -1.51 -14.96
N ARG A 112 -15.43 -2.21 -14.16
CA ARG A 112 -16.87 -1.92 -14.00
C ARG A 112 -17.15 -0.78 -13.01
N GLY A 113 -16.12 -0.28 -12.33
CA GLY A 113 -16.21 0.86 -11.41
C GLY A 113 -15.79 0.56 -9.98
N GLY A 114 -15.32 1.59 -9.27
CA GLY A 114 -14.87 1.45 -7.87
C GLY A 114 -13.50 0.77 -7.70
N LEU A 115 -13.26 0.25 -6.49
CA LEU A 115 -12.03 -0.43 -6.07
C LEU A 115 -12.29 -1.92 -5.84
N THR A 116 -11.41 -2.76 -6.39
CA THR A 116 -11.42 -4.20 -6.11
C THR A 116 -11.03 -4.48 -4.66
N ALA A 117 -11.27 -5.70 -4.17
CA ALA A 117 -10.81 -6.10 -2.84
C ALA A 117 -9.28 -5.93 -2.67
N ALA A 118 -8.52 -6.22 -3.73
CA ALA A 118 -7.08 -5.97 -3.77
C ALA A 118 -6.76 -4.47 -3.73
N GLY A 119 -7.53 -3.64 -4.45
CA GLY A 119 -7.42 -2.18 -4.41
C GLY A 119 -7.68 -1.60 -3.03
N ARG A 120 -8.73 -2.05 -2.33
CA ARG A 120 -9.00 -1.62 -0.94
C ARG A 120 -7.91 -2.07 0.01
N LYS A 121 -7.37 -3.29 -0.14
CA LYS A 121 -6.18 -3.75 0.62
C LYS A 121 -4.94 -2.92 0.31
N ALA A 122 -4.72 -2.54 -0.94
CA ALA A 122 -3.62 -1.68 -1.34
C ALA A 122 -3.78 -0.26 -0.75
N PHE A 123 -4.99 0.28 -0.76
CA PHE A 123 -5.32 1.55 -0.12
C PHE A 123 -5.05 1.51 1.39
N ALA A 124 -5.52 0.47 2.09
CA ALA A 124 -5.25 0.29 3.52
C ALA A 124 -3.74 0.17 3.82
N ARG A 125 -2.96 -0.47 2.94
CA ARG A 125 -1.49 -0.51 3.10
C ARG A 125 -0.80 0.83 2.89
N LYS A 126 -1.33 1.67 1.98
CA LYS A 126 -0.74 2.98 1.63
C LYS A 126 -1.15 4.06 2.62
N GLN A 127 -2.44 4.13 2.93
CA GLN A 127 -3.06 5.22 3.70
C GLN A 127 -3.50 4.82 5.11
N GLY A 128 -3.41 3.54 5.48
CA GLY A 128 -3.81 3.05 6.81
C GLY A 128 -5.33 2.89 7.02
N ALA A 129 -6.17 3.41 6.12
CA ALA A 129 -7.62 3.35 6.27
C ALA A 129 -8.27 2.13 5.61
N HIS A 130 -9.18 1.48 6.33
CA HIS A 130 -9.93 0.32 5.86
C HIS A 130 -11.23 0.74 5.15
N LEU A 131 -11.16 0.93 3.83
CA LEU A 131 -12.34 1.24 3.03
C LEU A 131 -13.32 0.06 3.00
N ARG A 132 -14.58 0.34 3.33
CA ARG A 132 -15.69 -0.59 3.13
C ARG A 132 -16.11 -0.61 1.65
N PRO A 133 -16.64 -1.73 1.12
CA PRO A 133 -17.25 -1.73 -0.21
C PRO A 133 -18.48 -0.82 -0.26
N GLY A 134 -18.91 -0.49 -1.49
CA GLY A 134 -20.18 0.19 -1.72
C GLY A 134 -21.35 -0.67 -1.24
N VAL A 135 -22.45 -0.01 -0.88
CA VAL A 135 -23.66 -0.67 -0.38
C VAL A 135 -24.53 -1.07 -1.58
N THR A 136 -24.60 -2.36 -1.89
CA THR A 136 -25.35 -2.89 -3.04
C THR A 136 -26.72 -3.46 -2.71
N LYS A 137 -27.06 -3.53 -1.42
CA LYS A 137 -28.37 -4.04 -0.93
C LYS A 137 -29.54 -3.20 -1.44
N THR A 138 -30.72 -3.80 -1.45
CA THR A 138 -31.99 -3.09 -1.73
C THR A 138 -32.36 -2.18 -0.56
N GLU A 139 -33.24 -1.20 -0.78
CA GLU A 139 -33.61 -0.24 0.27
C GLU A 139 -34.38 -0.85 1.45
N ALA A 140 -34.98 -2.02 1.25
CA ALA A 140 -35.69 -2.77 2.29
C ALA A 140 -34.71 -3.48 3.25
N GLU A 141 -33.59 -3.98 2.73
CA GLU A 141 -32.59 -4.75 3.48
C GLU A 141 -31.48 -3.88 4.10
N MET A 142 -31.43 -2.59 3.75
CA MET A 142 -30.40 -1.69 4.27
C MET A 142 -30.62 -1.39 5.75
N THR A 143 -29.56 -1.54 6.55
CA THR A 143 -29.52 -0.98 7.91
C THR A 143 -29.53 0.56 7.86
N PRO A 144 -29.97 1.26 8.93
CA PRO A 144 -29.94 2.73 8.97
C PRO A 144 -28.55 3.31 8.67
N GLN A 145 -27.49 2.63 9.11
CA GLN A 145 -26.11 3.05 8.86
C GLN A 145 -25.69 2.86 7.39
N GLU A 146 -26.17 1.81 6.72
CA GLU A 146 -25.98 1.60 5.28
C GLU A 146 -26.74 2.65 4.46
N MET A 147 -27.97 3.01 4.85
CA MET A 147 -28.73 4.11 4.25
C MET A 147 -27.95 5.43 4.33
N ARG A 148 -27.40 5.75 5.52
CA ARG A 148 -26.56 6.95 5.70
C ARG A 148 -25.35 6.94 4.75
N ARG A 149 -24.65 5.81 4.64
CA ARG A 149 -23.46 5.68 3.78
C ARG A 149 -23.79 5.83 2.31
N LYS A 150 -24.81 5.12 1.83
CA LYS A 150 -25.23 5.15 0.42
C LYS A 150 -25.82 6.51 0.06
N GLY A 151 -26.69 7.06 0.91
CA GLY A 151 -27.29 8.38 0.72
C GLY A 151 -26.25 9.50 0.70
N SER A 152 -25.33 9.51 1.67
CA SER A 152 -24.25 10.51 1.70
C SER A 152 -23.33 10.42 0.49
N TRP A 153 -23.00 9.20 0.04
CA TRP A 153 -22.24 9.01 -1.18
C TRP A 153 -22.99 9.53 -2.42
N ALA A 154 -24.25 9.17 -2.60
CA ALA A 154 -25.05 9.55 -3.77
C ALA A 154 -25.19 11.08 -3.88
N VAL A 155 -25.53 11.75 -2.78
CA VAL A 155 -25.63 13.22 -2.72
C VAL A 155 -24.30 13.90 -2.99
N ARG A 156 -23.19 13.39 -2.44
CA ARG A 156 -21.86 13.98 -2.65
C ARG A 156 -21.37 13.85 -4.08
N PHE A 157 -21.56 12.70 -4.70
CA PHE A 157 -21.04 12.42 -6.04
C PHE A 157 -21.94 12.99 -7.14
N TYR A 158 -23.26 12.89 -6.98
CA TYR A 158 -24.23 13.23 -8.03
C TYR A 158 -25.13 14.43 -7.70
N GLY A 159 -25.13 14.91 -6.46
CA GLY A 159 -25.90 16.09 -6.04
C GLY A 159 -25.18 17.43 -6.28
N ARG A 160 -23.89 17.42 -6.66
CA ARG A 160 -23.12 18.65 -6.94
C ARG A 160 -23.73 19.50 -8.06
N ALA A 161 -23.58 20.82 -7.99
CA ALA A 161 -24.15 21.75 -8.99
C ALA A 161 -23.67 21.45 -10.41
N LYS A 162 -22.35 21.45 -10.63
CA LYS A 162 -21.72 21.07 -11.91
C LYS A 162 -21.26 19.62 -11.84
N LEU A 163 -21.76 18.70 -12.67
CA LEU A 163 -21.32 17.30 -12.67
C LEU A 163 -20.08 17.09 -13.56
N PRO A 164 -19.21 16.10 -13.26
CA PRO A 164 -18.19 15.68 -14.21
C PRO A 164 -18.87 15.03 -15.41
N PRO A 165 -18.20 14.97 -16.57
CA PRO A 165 -18.73 14.27 -17.74
C PRO A 165 -19.07 12.81 -17.38
N LEU A 166 -20.29 12.40 -17.71
CA LEU A 166 -20.80 11.05 -17.44
C LEU A 166 -20.46 10.07 -18.56
N VAL A 167 -20.31 10.58 -19.77
CA VAL A 167 -19.84 9.85 -20.95
C VAL A 167 -18.57 10.48 -21.48
N ASP A 168 -17.69 9.66 -22.05
CA ASP A 168 -16.52 10.13 -22.79
C ASP A 168 -16.91 10.55 -24.22
N ALA A 169 -15.94 11.08 -24.98
CA ALA A 169 -16.14 11.46 -26.38
C ALA A 169 -16.56 10.28 -27.29
N LYS A 170 -16.36 9.03 -26.83
CA LYS A 170 -16.76 7.81 -27.55
C LYS A 170 -18.10 7.26 -27.06
N GLY A 171 -18.84 8.01 -26.24
CA GLY A 171 -20.13 7.61 -25.68
C GLY A 171 -20.05 6.55 -24.56
N ARG A 172 -18.84 6.17 -24.12
CA ARG A 172 -18.65 5.18 -23.06
C ARG A 172 -18.78 5.84 -21.68
N PRO A 173 -19.37 5.15 -20.68
CA PRO A 173 -19.46 5.71 -19.35
C PRO A 173 -18.09 6.04 -18.76
N THR A 174 -17.96 7.24 -18.19
CA THR A 174 -16.71 7.64 -17.54
C THR A 174 -16.53 6.85 -16.24
N ARG A 175 -15.30 6.91 -15.71
CA ARG A 175 -14.95 6.38 -14.40
C ARG A 175 -15.90 6.86 -13.29
N HIS A 176 -16.35 8.11 -13.38
CA HIS A 176 -17.28 8.71 -12.43
C HIS A 176 -18.65 8.03 -12.54
N ALA A 177 -19.22 7.90 -13.74
CA ALA A 177 -20.48 7.19 -13.94
C ALA A 177 -20.40 5.72 -13.49
N LEU A 178 -19.32 5.02 -13.82
CA LEU A 178 -19.09 3.63 -13.38
C LEU A 178 -19.02 3.48 -11.85
N SER A 179 -18.73 4.55 -11.11
CA SER A 179 -18.78 4.50 -9.64
C SER A 179 -20.18 4.19 -9.11
N ALA A 180 -21.25 4.51 -9.86
CA ALA A 180 -22.61 4.14 -9.48
C ALA A 180 -22.80 2.63 -9.36
N HIS A 181 -22.27 1.88 -10.32
CA HIS A 181 -22.36 0.42 -10.34
C HIS A 181 -21.71 -0.22 -9.11
N ALA A 182 -20.60 0.36 -8.62
CA ALA A 182 -19.93 -0.11 -7.41
C ALA A 182 -20.77 0.05 -6.12
N TRP A 183 -21.86 0.83 -6.18
CA TRP A 183 -22.84 1.05 -5.11
C TRP A 183 -24.22 0.48 -5.44
N GLY A 184 -24.30 -0.42 -6.42
CA GLY A 184 -25.55 -1.06 -6.83
C GLY A 184 -26.57 -0.10 -7.43
N GLU A 185 -26.12 1.04 -7.94
CA GLU A 185 -26.95 1.95 -8.73
C GLU A 185 -26.66 1.76 -10.23
N PRO A 186 -27.64 2.00 -11.12
CA PRO A 186 -27.40 1.96 -12.55
C PRO A 186 -26.39 3.04 -12.97
N VAL A 187 -25.60 2.76 -13.99
CA VAL A 187 -24.57 3.70 -14.50
C VAL A 187 -25.26 4.87 -15.21
N PRO A 188 -25.19 6.11 -14.68
CA PRO A 188 -25.86 7.24 -15.30
C PRO A 188 -25.11 7.70 -16.55
N LYS A 189 -25.79 7.73 -17.69
CA LYS A 189 -25.25 8.32 -18.94
C LYS A 189 -25.67 9.79 -19.12
N THR A 190 -26.79 10.19 -18.52
CA THR A 190 -27.35 11.55 -18.62
C THR A 190 -27.35 12.25 -17.27
N VAL A 191 -27.38 13.58 -17.30
CA VAL A 191 -27.48 14.42 -16.09
C VAL A 191 -28.74 14.06 -15.31
N ALA A 192 -29.88 13.91 -15.98
CA ALA A 192 -31.13 13.52 -15.35
C ALA A 192 -31.01 12.18 -14.59
N ALA A 193 -30.36 11.18 -15.19
CA ALA A 193 -30.13 9.89 -14.52
C ALA A 193 -29.24 10.04 -13.28
N ALA A 194 -28.18 10.86 -13.34
CA ALA A 194 -27.35 11.18 -12.18
C ALA A 194 -28.16 11.89 -11.08
N ARG A 195 -29.03 12.83 -11.44
CA ARG A 195 -29.91 13.53 -10.48
C ARG A 195 -30.90 12.59 -9.80
N ARG A 196 -31.42 11.58 -10.51
CA ARG A 196 -32.25 10.53 -9.88
C ARG A 196 -31.49 9.77 -8.79
N ILE A 197 -30.21 9.47 -9.00
CA ILE A 197 -29.36 8.84 -7.98
C ILE A 197 -29.21 9.76 -6.77
N ALA A 198 -28.98 11.06 -6.99
CA ALA A 198 -28.89 12.05 -5.91
C ALA A 198 -30.19 12.14 -5.10
N ALA A 199 -31.34 12.24 -5.78
CA ALA A 199 -32.67 12.28 -5.15
C ALA A 199 -32.96 11.01 -4.33
N LYS A 200 -32.60 9.83 -4.86
CA LYS A 200 -32.65 8.57 -4.09
C LYS A 200 -31.77 8.64 -2.84
N GLY A 201 -30.59 9.24 -2.97
CA GLY A 201 -29.69 9.47 -1.84
C GLY A 201 -30.28 10.37 -0.75
N GLU A 202 -30.97 11.44 -1.13
CA GLU A 202 -31.68 12.33 -0.20
C GLU A 202 -32.80 11.61 0.54
N ARG A 203 -33.59 10.78 -0.16
CA ARG A 203 -34.63 9.93 0.45
C ARG A 203 -34.05 8.98 1.47
N LEU A 204 -32.93 8.32 1.17
CA LEU A 204 -32.23 7.43 2.12
C LEU A 204 -31.75 8.19 3.37
N LEU A 205 -31.23 9.41 3.20
CA LEU A 205 -30.82 10.24 4.33
C LEU A 205 -32.02 10.71 5.17
N ALA A 206 -33.14 11.05 4.54
CA ALA A 206 -34.37 11.39 5.25
C ALA A 206 -34.88 10.20 6.08
N ARG A 207 -34.92 8.99 5.48
CA ARG A 207 -35.27 7.75 6.20
C ARG A 207 -34.32 7.48 7.37
N TYR A 208 -33.01 7.64 7.16
CA TYR A 208 -32.03 7.51 8.24
C TYR A 208 -32.27 8.50 9.38
N ARG A 209 -32.54 9.78 9.07
CA ARG A 209 -32.82 10.81 10.09
C ARG A 209 -34.07 10.46 10.89
N ARG A 210 -35.14 10.01 10.23
CA ARG A 210 -36.38 9.56 10.89
C ARG A 210 -36.13 8.34 11.78
N ALA A 211 -35.44 7.32 11.27
CA ALA A 211 -35.11 6.12 12.05
C ALA A 211 -34.22 6.44 13.26
N LYS A 212 -33.28 7.39 13.11
CA LYS A 212 -32.43 7.86 14.20
C LYS A 212 -33.22 8.67 15.24
N ALA A 213 -34.19 9.48 14.83
CA ALA A 213 -35.02 10.25 15.76
C ALA A 213 -35.98 9.35 16.57
N LYS A 214 -36.29 8.15 16.07
CA LYS A 214 -37.14 7.16 16.75
C LYS A 214 -36.35 6.24 17.71
N ALA A 215 -35.03 6.20 17.60
CA ALA A 215 -34.13 5.35 18.40
C ALA A 215 -33.50 6.15 19.52
#